data_AF-A0A935STC6-F1
#
_entry.id   AF-A0A935STC6-F1
#
_cell.length_a   1.000
_cell.length_b   1.000
_cell.length_c   1.000
_cell.angle_alpha   90.00
_cell.angle_beta   90.00
_cell.angle_gamma   90.00
#
_symmetry.space_group_name_H-M   'P 1'
#
loop_
_entity.id
_entity.type
_entity.pdbx_description
1 polymer ?
#
loop_
_entity_poly.entity_id
_entity_poly.type
_entity_poly.pdbx_seq_one_letter_code
_entity_poly.pdbx_strand_id
1 'polypeptide(L)'
;MEKMFSELLFERYLRSQGLDKFEFEKTWPGILKKPDYTLDASNSTLIFDVKEFPFKHPPAGLFYDDPSEPIRKKISDVRKQFQKFKDKSCSLVLYTHGYERLLDPIAVNAAMYGQVGISIPFDQETGSSLGESKTIFSGRGKMIDDKSKRPQNTTLSSLITLYEVDINGLRGNLSLAELWPKAKFADFVRIHNKRDLVPAVIVWENALARIPLVRNLFTGPCDVRWAHDGQFLSRVFTGEIIKEYYPEDENQK
;
A
#
# COMPACT_ATOMS: atom_id res chain seq x y z
N MET A 1 -8.64 -25.06 -7.88
CA MET A 1 -7.29 -24.49 -7.82
C MET A 1 -6.96 -24.28 -6.36
N GLU A 2 -5.72 -24.55 -5.95
CA GLU A 2 -5.28 -24.31 -4.57
C GLU A 2 -4.95 -22.81 -4.41
N LYS A 3 -5.44 -22.19 -3.33
CA LYS A 3 -5.20 -20.76 -3.05
C LYS A 3 -3.85 -20.57 -2.39
N MET A 4 -3.20 -19.46 -2.72
CA MET A 4 -1.99 -19.00 -2.05
C MET A 4 -2.32 -18.52 -0.62
N PHE A 5 -1.32 -18.49 0.24
CA PHE A 5 -1.47 -17.93 1.60
C PHE A 5 -1.98 -16.48 1.58
N SER A 6 -1.46 -15.64 0.68
CA SER A 6 -1.86 -14.24 0.54
C SER A 6 -3.34 -14.06 0.20
N GLU A 7 -3.89 -14.96 -0.61
CA GLU A 7 -5.31 -15.00 -0.96
C GLU A 7 -6.16 -15.40 0.25
N LEU A 8 -5.77 -16.46 0.96
CA LEU A 8 -6.45 -16.88 2.20
C LEU A 8 -6.41 -15.79 3.28
N LEU A 9 -5.28 -15.09 3.40
CA LEU A 9 -5.13 -13.97 4.33
C LEU A 9 -6.03 -12.79 3.94
N PHE A 10 -6.10 -12.47 2.64
CA PHE A 10 -6.98 -11.41 2.15
C PHE A 10 -8.45 -11.75 2.41
N GLU A 11 -8.86 -13.00 2.23
CA GLU A 11 -10.21 -13.44 2.60
C GLU A 11 -10.45 -13.32 4.11
N ARG A 12 -9.48 -13.72 4.95
CA ARG A 12 -9.58 -13.57 6.41
C ARG A 12 -9.80 -12.10 6.79
N TYR A 13 -9.09 -11.19 6.12
CA TYR A 13 -9.27 -9.76 6.27
C TYR A 13 -10.66 -9.29 5.80
N LEU A 14 -11.10 -9.67 4.59
CA LEU A 14 -12.44 -9.29 4.10
C LEU A 14 -13.54 -9.74 5.07
N ARG A 15 -13.47 -10.97 5.57
CA ARG A 15 -14.43 -11.48 6.57
C ARG A 15 -14.37 -10.72 7.89
N SER A 16 -13.17 -10.33 8.36
CA SER A 16 -13.05 -9.52 9.59
C SER A 16 -13.66 -8.12 9.45
N GLN A 17 -13.79 -7.62 8.22
CA GLN A 17 -14.48 -6.37 7.89
C GLN A 17 -15.99 -6.56 7.59
N GLY A 18 -16.53 -7.77 7.76
CA GLY A 18 -17.92 -8.09 7.41
C GLY A 18 -18.20 -8.11 5.89
N LEU A 19 -17.16 -8.21 5.07
CA LEU A 19 -17.23 -8.23 3.61
C LEU A 19 -17.23 -9.68 3.10
N ASP A 20 -18.17 -10.51 3.56
CA ASP A 20 -18.16 -11.97 3.29
C ASP A 20 -18.63 -12.35 1.87
N LYS A 21 -19.28 -11.43 1.17
CA LYS A 21 -19.92 -11.68 -0.14
C LYS A 21 -18.96 -11.45 -1.32
N PHE A 22 -17.73 -11.93 -1.22
CA PHE A 22 -16.79 -11.93 -2.34
C PHE A 22 -16.84 -13.24 -3.13
N GLU A 23 -16.53 -13.16 -4.42
CA GLU A 23 -16.41 -14.29 -5.33
C GLU A 23 -14.96 -14.46 -5.75
N PHE A 24 -14.36 -15.62 -5.47
CA PHE A 24 -13.03 -15.98 -5.94
C PHE A 24 -13.07 -16.43 -7.40
N GLU A 25 -12.20 -15.88 -8.25
CA GLU A 25 -12.10 -16.19 -9.69
C GLU A 25 -13.46 -16.18 -10.42
N LYS A 26 -14.28 -15.15 -10.15
CA LYS A 26 -15.56 -14.95 -10.83
C LYS A 26 -15.37 -15.04 -12.34
N THR A 27 -16.23 -15.81 -13.00
CA THR A 27 -16.18 -15.95 -14.46
C THR A 27 -16.83 -14.73 -15.11
N TRP A 28 -16.15 -14.16 -16.10
CA TRP A 28 -16.63 -13.01 -16.85
C TRP A 28 -16.70 -13.34 -18.35
N PRO A 29 -17.79 -12.97 -19.05
CA PRO A 29 -17.91 -13.21 -20.48
C PRO A 29 -16.73 -12.65 -21.27
N GLY A 30 -16.06 -13.49 -22.07
CA GLY A 30 -14.92 -13.08 -22.90
C GLY A 30 -13.61 -12.81 -22.14
N ILE A 31 -13.54 -13.07 -20.83
CA ILE A 31 -12.34 -12.86 -20.02
C ILE A 31 -11.71 -14.19 -19.65
N LEU A 32 -10.56 -14.48 -20.27
CA LEU A 32 -9.79 -15.71 -20.00
C LEU A 32 -9.01 -15.63 -18.68
N LYS A 33 -8.28 -14.52 -18.44
CA LYS A 33 -7.52 -14.31 -17.20
C LYS A 33 -8.40 -13.60 -16.18
N LYS A 34 -8.88 -14.34 -15.20
CA LYS A 34 -9.81 -13.86 -14.17
C LYS A 34 -9.04 -13.08 -13.10
N PRO A 35 -9.61 -12.00 -12.55
CA PRO A 35 -9.15 -11.44 -11.29
C PRO A 35 -9.40 -12.42 -10.15
N ASP A 36 -8.52 -12.36 -9.15
CA ASP A 36 -8.59 -13.27 -8.02
C ASP A 36 -9.89 -13.07 -7.22
N TYR A 37 -10.36 -11.82 -7.06
CA TYR A 37 -11.59 -11.54 -6.32
C TYR A 37 -12.50 -10.51 -6.98
N THR A 38 -13.81 -10.72 -6.85
CA THR A 38 -14.86 -9.74 -7.10
C THR A 38 -15.67 -9.53 -5.82
N LEU A 39 -15.97 -8.29 -5.46
CA LEU A 39 -16.79 -7.94 -4.30
C LEU A 39 -17.76 -6.83 -4.67
N ASP A 40 -19.05 -7.02 -4.39
CA ASP A 40 -20.04 -5.94 -4.51
C ASP A 40 -20.23 -5.26 -3.15
N ALA A 41 -19.85 -3.98 -3.06
CA ALA A 41 -19.94 -3.18 -1.84
C ALA A 41 -20.17 -1.70 -2.16
N SER A 42 -20.93 -1.00 -1.30
CA SER A 42 -21.21 0.45 -1.46
C SER A 42 -21.70 0.82 -2.89
N ASN A 43 -22.64 0.03 -3.43
CA ASN A 43 -23.19 0.17 -4.79
C ASN A 43 -22.16 0.10 -5.93
N SER A 44 -20.98 -0.47 -5.66
CA SER A 44 -19.88 -0.61 -6.62
C SER A 44 -19.41 -2.06 -6.68
N THR A 45 -19.07 -2.52 -7.88
CA THR A 45 -18.32 -3.78 -8.03
C THR A 45 -16.82 -3.47 -7.96
N LEU A 46 -16.16 -4.13 -7.03
CA LEU A 46 -14.73 -4.03 -6.76
C LEU A 46 -14.03 -5.26 -7.31
N ILE A 47 -12.91 -5.05 -7.99
CA ILE A 47 -12.08 -6.09 -8.57
C ILE A 47 -10.73 -6.08 -7.86
N PHE A 48 -10.27 -7.24 -7.40
CA PHE A 48 -8.97 -7.37 -6.77
C PHE A 48 -8.13 -8.47 -7.44
N ASP A 49 -6.83 -8.21 -7.51
CA ASP A 49 -5.82 -9.18 -7.92
C ASP A 49 -4.74 -9.16 -6.84
N VAL A 50 -4.45 -10.32 -6.27
CA VAL A 50 -3.55 -10.52 -5.14
C VAL A 50 -2.20 -10.98 -5.66
N LYS A 51 -1.13 -10.32 -5.19
CA LYS A 51 0.24 -10.63 -5.55
C LYS A 51 1.12 -10.64 -4.32
N GLU A 52 1.89 -11.70 -4.19
CA GLU A 52 2.89 -11.83 -3.14
C GLU A 52 4.27 -11.37 -3.60
N PHE A 53 5.03 -10.84 -2.64
CA PHE A 53 6.47 -10.68 -2.74
C PHE A 53 7.15 -11.85 -2.03
N PRO A 54 8.08 -12.54 -2.70
CA PRO A 54 8.87 -13.56 -2.04
C PRO A 54 9.70 -12.91 -0.93
N PHE A 55 9.88 -13.62 0.18
CA PHE A 55 10.88 -13.25 1.16
C PHE A 55 12.26 -13.26 0.48
N LYS A 56 12.93 -12.12 0.45
CA LYS A 56 14.31 -12.02 -0.03
C LYS A 56 15.15 -11.45 1.10
N HIS A 57 16.15 -12.21 1.54
CA HIS A 57 17.24 -11.62 2.30
C HIS A 57 17.88 -10.52 1.45
N PRO A 58 18.19 -9.34 2.01
CA PRO A 58 18.98 -8.38 1.29
C PRO A 58 20.32 -9.05 0.90
N PRO A 59 20.72 -9.02 -0.38
CA PRO A 59 22.01 -9.56 -0.76
C PRO A 59 23.12 -8.82 -0.01
N ALA A 60 24.16 -9.53 0.42
CA ALA A 60 25.31 -8.92 1.07
C ALA A 60 26.03 -7.96 0.10
N GLY A 61 25.99 -6.65 0.37
CA GLY A 61 26.72 -5.63 -0.40
C GLY A 61 26.00 -4.27 -0.52
N LEU A 62 26.77 -3.21 -0.83
CA LEU A 62 26.25 -1.89 -1.18
C LEU A 62 25.75 -1.91 -2.64
N PHE A 63 24.46 -2.20 -2.84
CA PHE A 63 23.81 -1.97 -4.12
C PHE A 63 22.74 -0.88 -3.98
N TYR A 64 22.79 0.13 -4.86
CA TYR A 64 21.68 1.03 -5.14
C TYR A 64 20.59 0.22 -5.89
N ASP A 65 19.86 -0.64 -5.18
CA ASP A 65 18.67 -1.30 -5.72
C ASP A 65 17.49 -0.31 -5.68
N ASP A 66 16.77 -0.13 -6.79
CA ASP A 66 15.60 0.75 -6.84
C ASP A 66 14.45 0.08 -6.07
N PRO A 67 14.12 0.53 -4.84
CA PRO A 67 13.18 -0.18 -3.99
C PRO A 67 11.75 -0.20 -4.55
N SER A 68 11.48 0.61 -5.58
CA SER A 68 10.17 0.72 -6.23
C SER A 68 10.02 -0.22 -7.44
N GLU A 69 11.11 -0.74 -8.00
CA GLU A 69 11.07 -1.57 -9.22
C GLU A 69 10.21 -2.84 -9.07
N PRO A 70 10.33 -3.62 -7.99
CA PRO A 70 9.50 -4.81 -7.80
C PRO A 70 7.99 -4.49 -7.77
N ILE A 71 7.62 -3.37 -7.15
CA ILE A 71 6.23 -2.88 -7.08
C ILE A 71 5.75 -2.49 -8.48
N ARG A 72 6.55 -1.70 -9.21
CA ARG A 72 6.27 -1.27 -10.59
C ARG A 72 6.02 -2.44 -11.53
N LYS A 73 6.75 -3.54 -11.37
CA LYS A 73 6.54 -4.76 -12.16
C LYS A 73 5.14 -5.34 -11.89
N LYS A 74 4.75 -5.51 -10.63
CA LYS A 74 3.41 -6.04 -10.28
C LYS A 74 2.28 -5.13 -10.79
N ILE A 75 2.43 -3.80 -10.69
CA ILE A 75 1.49 -2.84 -11.29
C ILE A 75 1.35 -3.07 -12.80
N SER A 76 2.48 -3.25 -13.49
CA SER A 76 2.50 -3.42 -14.95
C SER A 76 1.87 -4.75 -15.37
N ASP A 77 2.06 -5.80 -14.57
CA ASP A 77 1.50 -7.12 -14.82
C ASP A 77 -0.04 -7.11 -14.74
N VAL A 78 -0.63 -6.43 -13.75
CA VAL A 78 -2.09 -6.36 -13.58
C VAL A 78 -2.77 -5.33 -14.48
N ARG A 79 -2.07 -4.28 -14.92
CA ARG A 79 -2.62 -3.23 -15.79
C ARG A 79 -3.33 -3.79 -17.02
N LYS A 80 -2.73 -4.79 -17.69
CA LYS A 80 -3.31 -5.42 -18.91
C LYS A 80 -4.62 -6.15 -18.62
N GLN A 81 -4.74 -6.72 -17.43
CA GLN A 81 -5.93 -7.43 -16.98
C GLN A 81 -7.04 -6.44 -16.59
N PHE A 82 -6.70 -5.44 -15.78
CA PHE A 82 -7.64 -4.42 -15.33
C PHE A 82 -8.18 -3.54 -16.46
N GLN A 83 -7.47 -3.39 -17.58
CA GLN A 83 -8.01 -2.72 -18.79
C GLN A 83 -9.32 -3.32 -19.31
N LYS A 84 -9.69 -4.54 -18.91
CA LYS A 84 -10.97 -5.17 -19.26
C LYS A 84 -12.12 -4.82 -18.30
N PHE A 85 -11.82 -4.12 -17.21
CA PHE A 85 -12.75 -3.76 -16.11
C PHE A 85 -12.81 -2.24 -15.90
N LYS A 86 -12.80 -1.45 -16.99
CA LYS A 86 -12.70 0.03 -16.94
C LYS A 86 -13.88 0.73 -16.26
N ASP A 87 -15.00 0.03 -16.11
CA ASP A 87 -16.22 0.48 -15.45
C ASP A 87 -16.29 0.04 -13.98
N LYS A 88 -15.27 -0.63 -13.45
CA LYS A 88 -15.18 -1.10 -12.06
C LYS A 88 -14.03 -0.44 -11.31
N SER A 89 -14.08 -0.46 -9.98
CA SER A 89 -12.95 -0.07 -9.13
C SER A 89 -11.98 -1.25 -8.99
N CYS A 90 -10.78 -1.13 -9.56
CA CYS A 90 -9.80 -2.23 -9.58
C CYS A 90 -8.63 -1.95 -8.64
N SER A 91 -8.33 -2.85 -7.71
CA SER A 91 -7.21 -2.67 -6.77
C SER A 91 -6.24 -3.84 -6.83
N LEU A 92 -4.95 -3.52 -6.75
CA LEU A 92 -3.89 -4.53 -6.65
C LEU A 92 -3.56 -4.73 -5.17
N VAL A 93 -3.76 -5.94 -4.66
CA VAL A 93 -3.41 -6.33 -3.29
C VAL A 93 -2.00 -6.90 -3.30
N LEU A 94 -1.11 -6.31 -2.51
CA LEU A 94 0.29 -6.67 -2.40
C LEU A 94 0.55 -7.23 -1.01
N TYR A 95 0.78 -8.54 -0.92
CA TYR A 95 1.13 -9.19 0.33
C TYR A 95 2.65 -9.30 0.49
N THR A 96 3.13 -9.15 1.73
CA THR A 96 4.50 -9.47 2.07
C THR A 96 4.63 -10.12 3.45
N HIS A 97 5.61 -11.02 3.55
CA HIS A 97 6.11 -11.61 4.79
C HIS A 97 7.53 -11.08 5.10
N GLY A 98 7.72 -9.75 5.15
CA GLY A 98 9.02 -9.14 5.49
C GLY A 98 9.66 -8.20 4.45
N TYR A 99 8.92 -7.76 3.43
CA TYR A 99 9.35 -6.70 2.50
C TYR A 99 8.86 -5.34 3.00
N GLU A 100 9.61 -4.76 3.93
CA GLU A 100 9.30 -3.50 4.62
C GLU A 100 8.99 -2.33 3.67
N ARG A 101 9.48 -2.38 2.42
CA ARG A 101 9.22 -1.36 1.39
C ARG A 101 7.75 -1.21 1.01
N LEU A 102 6.88 -2.21 1.21
CA LEU A 102 5.44 -2.04 1.01
C LEU A 102 4.76 -1.22 2.11
N LEU A 103 5.44 -1.03 3.24
CA LEU A 103 4.98 -0.22 4.36
C LEU A 103 5.50 1.22 4.28
N ASP A 104 6.53 1.46 3.46
CA ASP A 104 7.16 2.76 3.23
C ASP A 104 6.35 3.60 2.22
N PRO A 105 5.73 4.73 2.66
CA PRO A 105 5.00 5.62 1.77
C PRO A 105 5.83 6.12 0.59
N ILE A 106 7.12 6.38 0.80
CA ILE A 106 7.98 6.93 -0.26
C ILE A 106 8.17 5.89 -1.37
N ALA A 107 8.43 4.64 -1.01
CA ALA A 107 8.65 3.56 -1.99
C ALA A 107 7.38 3.26 -2.81
N VAL A 108 6.21 3.14 -2.16
CA VAL A 108 4.95 2.85 -2.86
C VAL A 108 4.55 4.01 -3.78
N ASN A 109 4.67 5.26 -3.30
CA ASN A 109 4.38 6.43 -4.13
C ASN A 109 5.39 6.61 -5.26
N ALA A 110 6.67 6.30 -5.04
CA ALA A 110 7.67 6.30 -6.08
C ALA A 110 7.40 5.24 -7.17
N ALA A 111 6.74 4.13 -6.82
CA ALA A 111 6.26 3.16 -7.79
C ALA A 111 5.03 3.66 -8.55
N MET A 112 4.08 4.30 -7.87
CA MET A 112 2.85 4.82 -8.47
C MET A 112 3.10 6.04 -9.36
N TYR A 113 3.72 7.08 -8.83
CA TYR A 113 3.79 8.40 -9.47
C TYR A 113 5.17 8.75 -10.04
N GLY A 114 6.23 8.06 -9.59
CA GLY A 114 7.62 8.33 -9.99
C GLY A 114 8.45 8.81 -8.80
N GLN A 115 9.79 8.80 -8.88
CA GLN A 115 10.59 9.14 -7.69
C GLN A 115 10.41 10.62 -7.33
N VAL A 116 10.20 10.91 -6.05
CA VAL A 116 10.17 12.29 -5.55
C VAL A 116 11.56 12.91 -5.74
N GLY A 117 11.63 14.06 -6.39
CA GLY A 117 12.83 14.86 -6.57
C GLY A 117 12.52 16.34 -6.32
N ILE A 118 13.56 17.14 -6.17
CA ILE A 118 13.44 18.59 -6.04
C ILE A 118 13.90 19.21 -7.35
N SER A 119 13.02 19.95 -8.02
CA SER A 119 13.38 20.81 -9.15
C SER A 119 13.73 22.18 -8.61
N ILE A 120 15.00 22.56 -8.73
CA ILE A 120 15.48 23.90 -8.41
C ILE A 120 15.73 24.59 -9.76
N PRO A 121 14.92 25.59 -10.15
CA PRO A 121 15.20 26.36 -11.35
C PRO A 121 16.42 27.26 -11.08
N PHE A 122 17.42 27.20 -11.95
CA PHE A 122 18.60 28.06 -11.87
C PHE A 122 19.05 28.51 -13.26
N ASP A 123 19.69 29.66 -13.30
CA ASP A 123 20.32 30.25 -14.47
C ASP A 123 21.63 29.47 -14.76
N GLN A 124 21.74 28.89 -15.95
CA GLN A 124 22.88 28.04 -16.30
C GLN A 124 24.19 28.80 -16.52
N GLU A 125 24.14 30.10 -16.80
CA GLU A 125 25.33 30.94 -16.98
C GLU A 125 25.84 31.48 -15.65
N THR A 126 24.93 31.88 -14.75
CA THR A 126 25.32 32.54 -13.49
C THR A 126 25.23 31.63 -12.26
N GLY A 127 24.56 30.49 -12.36
CA GLY A 127 24.29 29.59 -11.23
C GLY A 127 23.25 30.11 -10.24
N SER A 128 22.60 31.23 -10.54
CA SER A 128 21.64 31.89 -9.64
C SER A 128 20.29 31.19 -9.66
N SER A 129 19.60 31.11 -8.51
CA SER A 129 18.23 30.57 -8.44
C SER A 129 17.25 31.47 -9.20
N LEU A 130 16.40 30.86 -10.04
CA LEU A 130 15.37 31.53 -10.85
C LEU A 130 13.96 31.43 -10.25
N GLY A 131 13.82 30.87 -9.05
CA GLY A 131 12.53 30.72 -8.38
C GLY A 131 12.51 29.62 -7.34
N GLU A 132 11.33 29.40 -6.75
CA GLU A 132 11.12 28.43 -5.69
C GLU A 132 11.36 26.99 -6.15
N SER A 133 11.96 26.19 -5.26
CA SER A 133 12.12 24.76 -5.45
C SER A 133 10.76 24.07 -5.46
N LYS A 134 10.50 23.21 -6.45
CA LYS A 134 9.26 22.42 -6.53
C LYS A 134 9.55 20.95 -6.36
N THR A 135 8.73 20.27 -5.59
CA THR A 135 8.71 18.80 -5.58
C THR A 135 8.23 18.31 -6.94
N ILE A 136 9.03 17.51 -7.62
CA ILE A 136 8.69 16.86 -8.88
C ILE A 136 8.66 15.35 -8.67
N PHE A 137 7.76 14.65 -9.35
CA PHE A 137 7.93 13.23 -9.57
C PHE A 137 8.79 13.05 -10.82
N SER A 138 10.02 12.58 -10.63
CA SER A 138 10.88 12.11 -11.72
C SER A 138 10.26 10.85 -12.35
N GLY A 139 10.75 10.45 -13.53
CA GLY A 139 10.10 9.40 -14.31
C GLY A 139 10.01 8.02 -13.62
N ARG A 140 9.49 7.04 -14.36
CA ARG A 140 9.35 5.59 -14.03
C ARG A 140 8.12 5.22 -13.20
N GLY A 141 7.32 6.19 -12.76
CA GLY A 141 5.99 5.94 -12.19
C GLY A 141 5.10 5.17 -13.17
N LYS A 142 4.07 4.49 -12.64
CA LYS A 142 3.14 3.69 -13.46
C LYS A 142 1.76 4.33 -13.66
N MET A 143 1.45 5.41 -12.95
CA MET A 143 0.20 6.15 -13.13
C MET A 143 0.30 7.25 -14.18
N ILE A 144 1.48 7.83 -14.40
CA ILE A 144 1.75 8.88 -15.39
C ILE A 144 2.70 8.35 -16.45
N ASP A 145 2.48 8.71 -17.71
CA ASP A 145 3.41 8.41 -18.81
C ASP A 145 4.54 9.43 -18.85
N ASP A 146 5.78 8.96 -18.77
CA ASP A 146 6.95 9.83 -18.63
C ASP A 146 7.16 10.75 -19.84
N LYS A 147 6.76 10.30 -21.04
CA LYS A 147 6.98 11.03 -22.29
C LYS A 147 5.90 12.09 -22.51
N SER A 148 4.64 11.69 -22.41
CA SER A 148 3.50 12.57 -22.66
C SER A 148 3.06 13.39 -21.44
N LYS A 149 3.54 13.03 -20.24
CA LYS A 149 3.11 13.59 -18.94
C LYS A 149 1.61 13.44 -18.68
N ARG A 150 0.94 12.50 -19.38
CA ARG A 150 -0.49 12.23 -19.23
C ARG A 150 -0.72 11.02 -18.32
N PRO A 151 -1.86 10.96 -17.60
CA PRO A 151 -2.27 9.76 -16.88
C PRO A 151 -2.37 8.54 -17.82
N GLN A 152 -1.83 7.38 -17.42
CA GLN A 152 -1.78 6.17 -18.26
C GLN A 152 -2.33 4.88 -17.61
N ASN A 153 -2.59 4.84 -16.31
CA ASN A 153 -3.15 3.67 -15.63
C ASN A 153 -4.35 4.02 -14.74
N THR A 154 -5.33 4.69 -15.34
CA THR A 154 -6.50 5.23 -14.61
C THR A 154 -7.53 4.15 -14.23
N THR A 155 -7.39 2.91 -14.70
CA THR A 155 -8.26 1.80 -14.27
C THR A 155 -7.87 1.23 -12.91
N LEU A 156 -6.61 1.37 -12.51
CA LEU A 156 -6.18 0.98 -11.17
C LEU A 156 -6.64 2.06 -10.18
N SER A 157 -7.54 1.69 -9.28
CA SER A 157 -8.13 2.55 -8.26
C SER A 157 -7.21 2.73 -7.05
N SER A 158 -6.50 1.68 -6.66
CA SER A 158 -5.57 1.72 -5.52
C SER A 158 -4.57 0.57 -5.54
N LEU A 159 -3.47 0.76 -4.82
CA LEU A 159 -2.67 -0.35 -4.28
C LEU A 159 -3.12 -0.61 -2.84
N ILE A 160 -3.13 -1.87 -2.43
CA ILE A 160 -3.47 -2.26 -1.06
C ILE A 160 -2.33 -3.14 -0.56
N THR A 161 -1.53 -2.64 0.38
CA THR A 161 -0.55 -3.49 1.08
C THR A 161 -1.30 -4.32 2.11
N LEU A 162 -1.27 -5.65 1.99
CA LEU A 162 -1.79 -6.59 2.97
C LEU A 162 -0.65 -7.09 3.86
N TYR A 163 -0.85 -7.04 5.17
CA TYR A 163 0.15 -7.43 6.16
C TYR A 163 -0.51 -8.02 7.41
N GLU A 164 0.30 -8.63 8.28
CA GLU A 164 -0.13 -9.11 9.59
C GLU A 164 0.45 -8.22 10.69
N VAL A 165 -0.39 -7.87 11.66
CA VAL A 165 -0.05 -7.05 12.81
C VAL A 165 -0.08 -7.93 14.05
N ASP A 166 1.02 -7.95 14.82
CA ASP A 166 1.05 -8.58 16.14
C ASP A 166 0.52 -7.60 17.19
N ILE A 167 -0.77 -7.72 17.52
CA ILE A 167 -1.41 -6.82 18.50
C ILE A 167 -0.76 -6.96 19.89
N ASN A 168 -0.38 -8.17 20.28
CA ASN A 168 0.28 -8.40 21.56
C ASN A 168 1.70 -7.81 21.57
N GLY A 169 2.40 -7.87 20.43
CA GLY A 169 3.67 -7.19 20.25
C GLY A 169 3.56 -5.66 20.38
N LEU A 170 2.54 -5.05 19.75
CA LEU A 170 2.27 -3.62 19.88
C LEU A 170 2.03 -3.23 21.35
N ARG A 171 1.10 -3.93 22.02
CA ARG A 171 0.80 -3.72 23.45
C ARG A 171 2.01 -3.95 24.35
N GLY A 172 2.80 -4.98 24.06
CA GLY A 172 4.02 -5.34 24.77
C GLY A 172 5.08 -4.25 24.70
N ASN A 173 5.27 -3.62 23.52
CA ASN A 173 6.24 -2.55 23.34
C ASN A 173 5.92 -1.28 24.15
N LEU A 174 4.63 -0.91 24.28
CA LEU A 174 4.22 0.18 25.20
C LEU A 174 4.57 -0.16 26.65
N SER A 175 4.20 -1.37 27.09
CA SER A 175 4.52 -1.81 28.45
C SER A 175 6.04 -1.83 28.70
N LEU A 176 6.85 -2.22 27.71
CA LEU A 176 8.30 -2.26 27.83
C LEU A 176 8.94 -0.87 27.87
N ALA A 177 8.45 0.09 27.09
CA ALA A 177 8.91 1.48 27.14
C ALA A 177 8.60 2.12 28.50
N GLU A 178 7.44 1.81 29.10
CA GLU A 178 7.07 2.25 30.46
C GLU A 178 7.84 1.51 31.56
N LEU A 179 8.20 0.25 31.34
CA LEU A 179 8.89 -0.62 32.30
C LEU A 179 10.43 -0.54 32.23
N TRP A 180 11.01 0.29 31.35
CA TRP A 180 12.43 0.25 30.99
C TRP A 180 13.45 0.50 32.12
N PRO A 181 13.11 1.02 33.33
CA PRO A 181 14.04 0.94 34.46
C PRO A 181 13.83 -0.28 35.38
N LYS A 182 12.78 -1.09 35.22
CA LYS A 182 12.29 -2.04 36.25
C LYS A 182 12.03 -3.48 35.78
N ALA A 183 12.01 -3.77 34.47
CA ALA A 183 11.67 -5.10 33.97
C ALA A 183 12.78 -6.15 34.17
N LYS A 184 12.40 -7.39 34.54
CA LYS A 184 13.31 -8.54 34.60
C LYS A 184 13.22 -9.36 33.29
N PHE A 185 14.34 -9.97 32.88
CA PHE A 185 14.47 -10.75 31.63
C PHE A 185 13.38 -11.82 31.40
N ALA A 186 12.82 -12.41 32.46
CA ALA A 186 11.75 -13.41 32.37
C ALA A 186 10.40 -12.84 31.86
N ASP A 187 10.13 -11.55 32.07
CA ASP A 187 8.91 -10.90 31.59
C ASP A 187 8.95 -10.71 30.06
N PHE A 188 10.15 -10.54 29.49
CA PHE A 188 10.37 -10.44 28.05
C PHE A 188 10.02 -11.75 27.31
N VAL A 189 10.40 -12.90 27.88
CA VAL A 189 10.17 -14.23 27.27
C VAL A 189 8.69 -14.62 27.29
N ARG A 190 7.91 -14.13 28.27
CA ARG A 190 6.50 -14.47 28.44
C ARG A 190 5.58 -13.70 27.47
N ILE A 191 5.96 -12.47 27.07
CA ILE A 191 5.23 -11.66 26.07
C ILE A 191 5.40 -12.24 24.66
N HIS A 192 6.56 -12.80 24.32
CA HIS A 192 6.89 -13.25 22.96
C HIS A 192 6.24 -14.59 22.53
N ASN A 193 5.57 -15.31 23.43
CA ASN A 193 5.08 -16.68 23.15
C ASN A 193 3.63 -16.78 22.63
N LYS A 194 2.91 -15.66 22.46
CA LYS A 194 1.58 -15.63 21.83
C LYS A 194 1.45 -14.45 20.88
N ARG A 195 2.00 -14.56 19.68
CA ARG A 195 1.73 -13.59 18.61
C ARG A 195 0.25 -13.64 18.28
N ASP A 196 -0.44 -12.52 18.43
CA ASP A 196 -1.84 -12.38 18.01
C ASP A 196 -1.84 -11.62 16.69
N LEU A 197 -1.64 -12.39 15.61
CA LEU A 197 -1.50 -11.87 14.26
C LEU A 197 -2.87 -11.63 13.64
N VAL A 198 -3.24 -10.35 13.52
CA VAL A 198 -4.44 -9.95 12.79
C VAL A 198 -4.06 -9.43 11.40
N PRO A 199 -4.83 -9.74 10.35
CA PRO A 199 -4.58 -9.15 9.05
C PRO A 199 -5.05 -7.69 9.04
N ALA A 200 -4.28 -6.84 8.40
CA ALA A 200 -4.57 -5.41 8.23
C ALA A 200 -4.11 -4.94 6.85
N VAL A 201 -4.55 -3.75 6.45
CA VAL A 201 -4.12 -3.17 5.18
C VAL A 201 -3.65 -1.72 5.26
N ILE A 202 -2.76 -1.36 4.33
CA ILE A 202 -2.49 0.04 3.98
C ILE A 202 -3.04 0.27 2.58
N VAL A 203 -4.02 1.17 2.47
CA VAL A 203 -4.59 1.57 1.18
C VAL A 203 -3.83 2.78 0.64
N TRP A 204 -3.33 2.67 -0.58
CA TRP A 204 -2.70 3.75 -1.33
C TRP A 204 -3.61 4.15 -2.48
N GLU A 205 -4.35 5.25 -2.32
CA GLU A 205 -5.30 5.72 -3.33
C GLU A 205 -4.58 6.16 -4.60
N ASN A 206 -5.08 5.75 -5.77
CA ASN A 206 -4.65 6.36 -7.01
C ASN A 206 -5.46 7.64 -7.27
N ALA A 207 -4.86 8.80 -7.03
CA ALA A 207 -5.45 10.11 -7.33
C ALA A 207 -5.87 10.31 -8.80
N LEU A 208 -5.33 9.51 -9.73
CA LEU A 208 -5.65 9.55 -11.16
C LEU A 208 -6.65 8.45 -11.57
N ALA A 209 -7.25 7.76 -10.61
CA ALA A 209 -8.22 6.70 -10.87
C ALA A 209 -9.48 7.28 -11.55
N ARG A 210 -9.96 6.59 -12.57
CA ARG A 210 -11.24 6.87 -13.22
C ARG A 210 -12.41 6.56 -12.30
N ILE A 211 -12.32 5.44 -11.58
CA ILE A 211 -13.31 4.99 -10.60
C ILE A 211 -12.53 4.78 -9.30
N PRO A 212 -12.61 5.70 -8.33
CA PRO A 212 -11.85 5.59 -7.10
C PRO A 212 -12.39 4.47 -6.21
N LEU A 213 -11.53 3.93 -5.36
CA LEU A 213 -11.95 2.99 -4.33
C LEU A 213 -12.75 3.75 -3.26
N VAL A 214 -13.90 3.21 -2.88
CA VAL A 214 -14.78 3.83 -1.87
C VAL A 214 -14.04 3.95 -0.52
N ARG A 215 -14.15 5.12 0.12
CA ARG A 215 -13.39 5.46 1.34
C ARG A 215 -13.91 4.84 2.63
N ASN A 216 -15.17 4.40 2.66
CA ASN A 216 -15.77 3.72 3.81
C ASN A 216 -15.43 2.23 3.89
N LEU A 217 -14.56 1.74 3.01
CA LEU A 217 -14.03 0.37 3.03
C LEU A 217 -12.60 0.39 3.55
N PHE A 218 -12.19 -0.73 4.16
CA PHE A 218 -10.84 -0.89 4.70
C PHE A 218 -10.50 0.17 5.76
N THR A 219 -11.40 0.27 6.73
CA THR A 219 -11.33 1.20 7.85
C THR A 219 -11.27 0.43 9.17
N GLY A 220 -10.64 -0.74 9.16
CA GLY A 220 -10.46 -1.59 10.31
C GLY A 220 -9.55 -0.94 11.36
N PRO A 221 -9.52 -1.48 12.58
CA PRO A 221 -8.78 -0.89 13.70
C PRO A 221 -7.26 -0.80 13.47
N CYS A 222 -6.72 -1.66 12.60
CA CYS A 222 -5.30 -1.70 12.26
C CYS A 222 -4.98 -1.12 10.87
N ASP A 223 -5.99 -0.57 10.17
CA ASP A 223 -5.81 -0.14 8.79
C ASP A 223 -5.29 1.28 8.68
N VAL A 224 -4.64 1.58 7.56
CA VAL A 224 -4.17 2.93 7.23
C VAL A 224 -4.56 3.25 5.80
N ARG A 225 -4.88 4.52 5.51
CA ARG A 225 -5.15 4.98 4.14
C ARG A 225 -4.38 6.24 3.83
N TRP A 226 -3.70 6.23 2.70
CA TRP A 226 -3.01 7.37 2.12
C TRP A 226 -3.72 7.81 0.85
N ALA A 227 -3.89 9.12 0.73
CA ALA A 227 -4.46 9.74 -0.46
C ALA A 227 -3.76 11.06 -0.75
N HIS A 228 -3.90 11.55 -1.98
CA HIS A 228 -3.56 12.93 -2.28
C HIS A 228 -4.71 13.83 -1.81
N ASP A 229 -4.42 14.71 -0.87
CA ASP A 229 -5.31 15.80 -0.46
C ASP A 229 -4.77 17.12 -1.04
N GLY A 230 -5.35 17.54 -2.16
CA GLY A 230 -4.79 18.63 -2.96
C GLY A 230 -3.43 18.27 -3.56
N GLN A 231 -2.38 18.97 -3.13
CA GLN A 231 -1.02 18.80 -3.67
C GLN A 231 -0.18 17.78 -2.92
N PHE A 232 -0.58 17.39 -1.71
CA PHE A 232 0.24 16.59 -0.82
C PHE A 232 -0.32 15.19 -0.64
N LEU A 233 0.57 14.21 -0.52
CA LEU A 233 0.22 12.89 -0.04
C LEU A 233 0.06 12.98 1.47
N SER A 234 -1.09 12.57 1.99
CA SER A 234 -1.36 12.56 3.42
C SER A 234 -2.06 11.27 3.84
N ARG A 235 -1.92 10.94 5.13
CA ARG A 235 -2.66 9.87 5.77
C ARG A 235 -4.08 10.40 6.05
N VAL A 236 -5.07 9.88 5.34
CA VAL A 236 -6.48 10.33 5.42
C VAL A 236 -7.34 9.43 6.30
N PHE A 237 -6.83 8.27 6.69
CA PHE A 237 -7.43 7.41 7.70
C PHE A 237 -6.34 6.63 8.44
N THR A 238 -6.54 6.48 9.75
CA THR A 238 -5.75 5.62 10.63
C THR A 238 -6.71 4.91 11.56
N GLY A 239 -6.62 3.58 11.65
CA GLY A 239 -7.42 2.80 12.57
C GLY A 239 -7.04 3.11 14.02
N GLU A 240 -8.00 2.97 14.94
CA GLU A 240 -7.84 3.38 16.34
C GLU A 240 -6.67 2.68 17.03
N ILE A 241 -6.42 1.40 16.75
CA ILE A 241 -5.26 0.70 17.32
C ILE A 241 -3.98 1.36 16.80
N ILE A 242 -3.82 1.60 15.50
CA ILE A 242 -2.59 2.24 14.98
C ILE A 242 -2.40 3.65 15.54
N LYS A 243 -3.47 4.43 15.71
CA LYS A 243 -3.40 5.78 16.29
C LYS A 243 -2.81 5.78 17.70
N GLU A 244 -3.13 4.76 18.52
CA GLU A 244 -2.57 4.63 19.87
C GLU A 244 -1.04 4.49 19.88
N TYR A 245 -0.46 3.83 18.88
CA TYR A 245 1.00 3.56 18.82
C TYR A 245 1.77 4.52 17.91
N TYR A 246 1.12 5.07 16.89
CA TYR A 246 1.69 5.97 15.89
C TYR A 246 0.76 7.18 15.67
N PRO A 247 0.63 8.06 16.68
CA PRO A 247 -0.16 9.29 16.56
C PRO A 247 0.35 10.10 15.36
N GLU A 248 -0.53 10.86 14.72
CA GLU A 248 -0.14 11.71 13.59
C GLU A 248 1.01 12.63 14.01
N ASP A 249 2.11 12.61 13.23
CA ASP A 249 3.17 13.60 13.40
C ASP A 249 2.55 14.99 13.20
N GLU A 250 2.39 15.74 14.29
CA GLU A 250 1.88 17.13 14.26
C GLU A 250 2.78 18.08 13.44
N ASN A 251 3.92 17.60 12.92
CA ASN A 251 4.97 18.38 12.26
C ASN A 251 5.00 18.29 10.72
N GLN A 252 3.90 17.91 10.06
CA GLN A 252 3.75 18.06 8.60
C GLN A 252 2.62 19.04 8.23
N LYS A 253 2.64 20.24 8.82
CA LYS A 253 1.90 21.41 8.33
C LYS A 253 2.86 22.42 7.72
#